data_AF-A0A485D1C2-F1
#
_entry.id   AF-A0A485D1C2-F1
#
_cell.length_a   1.000
_cell.length_b   1.000
_cell.length_c   1.000
_cell.angle_alpha   90.00
_cell.angle_beta   90.00
_cell.angle_gamma   90.00
#
_symmetry.space_group_name_H-M   'P 1'
#
loop_
_entity.id
_entity.type
_entity.pdbx_description
1 polymer ?
#
loop_
_entity_poly.entity_id
_entity_poly.type
_entity_poly.pdbx_seq_one_letter_code
_entity_poly.pdbx_strand_id
1 'polypeptide(L)'
;MARWRFPLTLLVGALFGAISGWVHTRFKISSFITTLAVGGIAYATGQVISGQRAFYIPGDIRSQTVGWMTSTVFTLPMEIIIAAVLLLLALLMERRTALGRHMKAIGAGESAALASGVKVIKVKIITFAIAGAFSAAAGVLLATRLSGASPTMADQFLLPAIVAVLLGGTPLTGAWAAY
;
A
#
# COMPACT_ATOMS: atom_id res chain seq x y z
N MET A 1 25.54 -3.75 -5.78
CA MET A 1 24.40 -4.71 -5.93
C MET A 1 23.12 -4.26 -5.18
N ALA A 2 22.95 -2.94 -4.92
CA ALA A 2 21.89 -2.40 -4.07
C ALA A 2 20.53 -2.14 -4.76
N ARG A 3 20.52 -1.87 -6.07
CA ARG A 3 19.34 -1.40 -6.83
C ARG A 3 18.16 -2.37 -6.89
N TRP A 4 18.39 -3.67 -6.69
CA TRP A 4 17.37 -4.72 -6.79
C TRP A 4 16.49 -4.82 -5.54
N ARG A 5 16.93 -4.26 -4.41
CA ARG A 5 16.23 -4.41 -3.11
C ARG A 5 14.93 -3.61 -3.07
N PHE A 6 14.91 -2.43 -3.68
CA PHE A 6 13.72 -1.58 -3.78
C PHE A 6 12.56 -2.22 -4.58
N PRO A 7 12.77 -2.70 -5.84
CA PRO A 7 11.70 -3.39 -6.56
C PRO A 7 11.29 -4.68 -5.87
N LEU A 8 12.22 -5.38 -5.19
CA LEU A 8 11.88 -6.58 -4.41
C LEU A 8 10.92 -6.25 -3.26
N THR A 9 11.16 -5.17 -2.51
CA THR A 9 10.26 -4.76 -1.43
C THR A 9 8.86 -4.38 -1.93
N LEU A 10 8.78 -3.72 -3.09
CA LEU A 10 7.50 -3.40 -3.72
C LEU A 10 6.76 -4.66 -4.18
N LEU A 11 7.48 -5.63 -4.74
CA LEU A 11 6.90 -6.92 -5.14
C LEU A 11 6.38 -7.70 -3.94
N VAL A 12 7.11 -7.72 -2.82
CA VAL A 12 6.64 -8.36 -1.59
C VAL A 12 5.38 -7.66 -1.08
N GLY A 13 5.36 -6.33 -0.99
CA GLY A 13 4.16 -5.58 -0.63
C GLY A 13 2.97 -5.86 -1.54
N ALA A 14 3.21 -5.90 -2.85
CA ALA A 14 2.21 -6.21 -3.84
C ALA A 14 1.67 -7.65 -3.71
N LEU A 15 2.53 -8.61 -3.34
CA LEU A 15 2.12 -10.00 -3.07
C LEU A 15 1.23 -10.08 -1.83
N PHE A 16 1.59 -9.44 -0.71
CA PHE A 16 0.72 -9.38 0.47
C PHE A 16 -0.61 -8.69 0.19
N GLY A 17 -0.59 -7.63 -0.63
CA GLY A 17 -1.79 -7.00 -1.16
C GLY A 17 -2.62 -7.97 -2.00
N ALA A 18 -2.01 -8.64 -2.97
CA ALA A 18 -2.69 -9.60 -3.84
C ALA A 18 -3.30 -10.77 -3.05
N ILE A 19 -2.61 -11.27 -2.02
CA ILE A 19 -3.13 -12.28 -1.09
C ILE A 19 -4.37 -11.75 -0.37
N SER A 20 -4.33 -10.51 0.14
CA SER A 20 -5.49 -9.88 0.77
C SER A 20 -6.68 -9.81 -0.19
N GLY A 21 -6.46 -9.40 -1.43
CA GLY A 21 -7.51 -9.34 -2.45
C GLY A 21 -8.02 -10.72 -2.86
N TRP A 22 -7.15 -11.72 -2.92
CA TRP A 22 -7.52 -13.09 -3.25
C TRP A 22 -8.36 -13.73 -2.15
N VAL A 23 -7.96 -13.57 -0.87
CA VAL A 23 -8.74 -14.04 0.28
C VAL A 23 -10.10 -13.35 0.33
N HIS A 24 -10.13 -12.03 0.17
CA HIS A 24 -11.39 -11.26 0.14
C HIS A 24 -12.34 -11.77 -0.95
N THR A 25 -11.85 -11.95 -2.18
CA THR A 25 -12.68 -12.38 -3.31
C THR A 25 -13.08 -13.85 -3.26
N ARG A 26 -12.23 -14.74 -2.72
CA ARG A 26 -12.49 -16.18 -2.66
C ARG A 26 -13.39 -16.59 -1.51
N PHE A 27 -13.26 -15.94 -0.34
CA PHE A 27 -14.00 -16.27 0.88
C PHE A 27 -15.17 -15.33 1.15
N LYS A 28 -15.36 -14.27 0.35
CA LYS A 28 -16.43 -13.26 0.51
C LYS A 28 -16.46 -12.63 1.91
N ILE A 29 -15.29 -12.51 2.54
CA ILE A 29 -15.10 -11.86 3.85
C ILE A 29 -14.99 -10.35 3.62
N SER A 30 -15.42 -9.53 4.59
CA SER A 30 -15.22 -8.07 4.53
C SER A 30 -13.74 -7.71 4.33
N SER A 31 -13.48 -6.72 3.47
CA SER A 31 -12.13 -6.23 3.13
C SER A 31 -11.33 -5.85 4.36
N PHE A 32 -11.97 -5.18 5.33
CA PHE A 32 -11.35 -4.75 6.58
C PHE A 32 -10.77 -5.91 7.40
N ILE A 33 -11.58 -6.96 7.58
CA ILE A 33 -11.18 -8.16 8.35
C ILE A 33 -10.02 -8.86 7.64
N THR A 34 -10.09 -8.99 6.32
CA THR A 34 -9.01 -9.62 5.54
C THR A 34 -7.71 -8.83 5.63
N THR A 35 -7.75 -7.50 5.53
CA THR A 35 -6.55 -6.67 5.65
C THR A 35 -5.95 -6.69 7.05
N LEU A 36 -6.77 -6.74 8.11
CA LEU A 36 -6.27 -6.87 9.48
C LEU A 36 -5.61 -8.24 9.70
N ALA A 37 -6.22 -9.32 9.21
CA ALA A 37 -5.64 -10.66 9.32
C ALA A 37 -4.31 -10.78 8.58
N VAL A 38 -4.25 -10.34 7.31
CA VAL A 38 -3.01 -10.38 6.52
C VAL A 38 -1.97 -9.41 7.09
N GLY A 39 -2.39 -8.25 7.57
CA GLY A 39 -1.52 -7.29 8.27
C GLY A 39 -0.91 -7.88 9.54
N GLY A 40 -1.69 -8.62 10.34
CA GLY A 40 -1.21 -9.35 11.51
C GLY A 40 -0.19 -10.42 11.15
N ILE A 41 -0.40 -11.17 10.06
CA ILE A 41 0.56 -12.16 9.55
C ILE A 41 1.85 -11.46 9.10
N ALA A 42 1.75 -10.36 8.35
CA ALA A 42 2.91 -9.59 7.92
C ALA A 42 3.71 -9.05 9.12
N TYR A 43 3.01 -8.53 10.14
CA TYR A 43 3.60 -8.06 11.38
C TYR A 43 4.32 -9.19 12.14
N ALA A 44 3.66 -10.32 12.36
CA ALA A 44 4.24 -11.47 13.05
C ALA A 44 5.45 -12.04 12.30
N THR A 45 5.37 -12.14 10.98
CA THR A 45 6.47 -12.60 10.12
C THR A 45 7.65 -11.64 10.22
N GLY A 46 7.38 -10.32 10.18
CA GLY A 46 8.40 -9.30 10.40
C GLY A 46 9.05 -9.42 11.77
N GLN A 47 8.29 -9.74 12.81
CA GLN A 47 8.78 -9.89 14.18
C GLN A 47 9.69 -11.12 14.36
N VAL A 48 9.32 -12.25 13.74
CA VAL A 48 10.11 -13.49 13.75
C VAL A 48 11.42 -13.29 12.98
N ILE A 49 11.36 -12.73 11.77
CA ILE A 49 12.56 -12.44 10.95
C ILE A 49 13.47 -11.45 11.68
N SER A 50 12.87 -10.49 12.40
CA SER A 50 13.63 -9.46 13.12
C SER A 50 14.26 -9.93 14.42
N GLY A 51 13.94 -11.15 14.90
CA GLY A 51 14.35 -11.61 16.22
C GLY A 51 13.92 -10.67 17.35
N GLN A 52 12.80 -9.95 17.16
CA GLN A 52 12.29 -8.89 18.04
C GLN A 52 13.25 -7.69 18.27
N ARG A 53 14.22 -7.46 17.37
CA ARG A 53 15.19 -6.37 17.50
C ARG A 53 15.00 -5.30 16.42
N ALA A 54 15.32 -4.07 16.76
CA ALA A 54 15.46 -3.00 15.78
C ALA A 54 16.77 -3.18 15.02
N PHE A 55 16.71 -3.20 13.70
CA PHE A 55 17.90 -3.22 12.85
C PHE A 55 18.32 -1.79 12.55
N TYR A 56 19.59 -1.49 12.82
CA TYR A 56 20.22 -0.29 12.30
C TYR A 56 20.65 -0.54 10.85
N ILE A 57 20.36 0.39 9.94
CA ILE A 57 20.76 0.29 8.54
C ILE A 57 22.12 1.02 8.40
N PRO A 58 23.25 0.30 8.17
CA PRO A 58 24.55 0.93 8.01
C PRO A 58 24.56 1.97 6.87
N GLY A 59 25.30 3.07 7.06
CA GLY A 59 25.35 4.20 6.14
C GLY A 59 25.73 3.84 4.70
N ASP A 60 26.53 2.79 4.50
CA ASP A 60 26.98 2.31 3.18
C ASP A 60 25.84 1.68 2.36
N ILE A 61 24.91 0.99 3.04
CA ILE A 61 23.72 0.38 2.41
C ILE A 61 22.67 1.46 2.17
N ARG A 62 22.56 2.43 3.09
CA ARG A 62 21.66 3.58 2.97
C ARG A 62 22.04 4.45 1.78
N SER A 63 23.32 4.82 1.62
CA SER A 63 23.79 5.68 0.53
C SER A 63 23.68 5.03 -0.85
N GLN A 64 24.02 3.74 -0.98
CA GLN A 64 24.00 3.02 -2.27
C GLN A 64 22.60 2.59 -2.73
N THR A 65 21.65 2.40 -1.82
CA THR A 65 20.29 1.92 -2.15
C THR A 65 19.26 3.05 -2.14
N VAL A 66 19.40 4.01 -1.23
CA VAL A 66 18.33 4.94 -0.82
C VAL A 66 18.84 6.36 -0.51
N GLY A 67 20.13 6.65 -0.73
CA GLY A 67 20.73 7.96 -0.44
C GLY A 67 20.14 9.10 -1.26
N TRP A 68 19.54 8.77 -2.40
CA TRP A 68 18.75 9.68 -3.24
C TRP A 68 17.38 10.05 -2.63
N MET A 69 16.86 9.25 -1.69
CA MET A 69 15.62 9.56 -0.97
C MET A 69 15.88 10.44 0.28
N THR A 70 17.13 10.54 0.74
CA THR A 70 17.52 11.35 1.91
C THR A 70 18.18 12.69 1.53
N SER A 71 18.42 12.94 0.24
CA SER A 71 18.97 14.21 -0.23
C SER A 71 17.93 15.33 -0.12
N THR A 72 18.37 16.51 0.27
CA THR A 72 17.56 17.72 0.17
C THR A 72 17.75 18.32 -1.22
N VAL A 73 16.64 18.56 -1.92
CA VAL A 73 16.65 19.26 -3.21
C VAL A 73 15.82 20.51 -3.00
N PHE A 74 16.41 21.69 -3.24
CA PHE A 74 15.71 22.98 -3.11
C PHE A 74 15.00 23.17 -1.75
N THR A 75 15.68 22.84 -0.65
CA THR A 75 15.17 23.03 0.74
C THR A 75 14.01 22.08 1.14
N LEU A 76 13.43 21.32 0.21
CA LEU A 76 12.43 20.29 0.54
C LEU A 76 13.08 18.91 0.78
N PRO A 77 12.64 18.18 1.82
CA PRO A 77 12.96 16.76 1.97
C PRO A 77 12.42 15.98 0.77
N MET A 78 13.26 15.18 0.12
CA MET A 78 12.86 14.33 -1.01
C MET A 78 11.72 13.36 -0.64
N GLU A 79 11.57 13.03 0.63
CA GLU A 79 10.42 12.29 1.19
C GLU A 79 9.07 12.87 0.76
N ILE A 80 8.92 14.20 0.82
CA ILE A 80 7.69 14.92 0.42
C ILE A 80 7.48 14.82 -1.08
N ILE A 81 8.56 14.96 -1.86
CA ILE A 81 8.51 14.87 -3.33
C ILE A 81 8.07 13.46 -3.74
N ILE A 82 8.61 12.42 -3.11
CA ILE A 82 8.24 11.03 -3.39
C ILE A 82 6.78 10.77 -3.01
N ALA A 83 6.32 11.25 -1.86
CA ALA A 83 4.92 11.16 -1.47
C ALA A 83 4.00 11.88 -2.47
N ALA A 84 4.38 13.08 -2.92
CA ALA A 84 3.62 13.83 -3.92
C ALA A 84 3.59 13.12 -5.29
N VAL A 85 4.70 12.53 -5.72
CA VAL A 85 4.77 11.73 -6.97
C VAL A 85 3.89 10.48 -6.85
N LEU A 86 3.95 9.77 -5.72
CA LEU A 86 3.09 8.61 -5.47
C LEU A 86 1.61 8.99 -5.47
N LEU A 87 1.24 10.12 -4.85
CA LEU A 87 -0.11 10.65 -4.86
C LEU A 87 -0.58 11.04 -6.27
N LEU A 88 0.27 11.71 -7.06
CA LEU A 88 -0.02 12.04 -8.45
C LEU A 88 -0.20 10.78 -9.31
N LEU A 89 0.64 9.76 -9.12
CA LEU A 89 0.51 8.47 -9.80
C LEU A 89 -0.81 7.78 -9.44
N ALA A 90 -1.19 7.77 -8.16
CA ALA A 90 -2.45 7.22 -7.70
C ALA A 90 -3.65 7.96 -8.32
N LEU A 91 -3.64 9.30 -8.32
CA LEU A 91 -4.69 10.13 -8.92
C LEU A 91 -4.79 9.93 -10.43
N LEU A 92 -3.66 9.87 -11.13
CA LEU A 92 -3.62 9.65 -12.56
C LEU A 92 -4.14 8.25 -12.90
N MET A 93 -3.74 7.24 -12.12
CA MET A 93 -4.22 5.88 -12.27
C MET A 93 -5.74 5.83 -12.08
N GLU A 94 -6.26 6.44 -11.02
CA GLU A 94 -7.70 6.45 -10.73
C GLU A 94 -8.53 7.21 -11.79
N ARG A 95 -8.03 8.35 -12.28
CA ARG A 95 -8.79 9.22 -13.20
C ARG A 95 -8.65 8.86 -14.67
N ARG A 96 -7.48 8.37 -15.11
CA ARG A 96 -7.19 8.17 -16.54
C ARG A 96 -7.22 6.70 -16.97
N THR A 97 -7.06 5.73 -16.06
CA THR A 97 -6.94 4.32 -16.48
C THR A 97 -8.29 3.59 -16.53
N ALA A 98 -8.34 2.52 -17.31
CA ALA A 98 -9.49 1.60 -17.33
C ALA A 98 -9.71 0.95 -15.96
N LEU A 99 -8.63 0.64 -15.22
CA LEU A 99 -8.71 0.13 -13.85
C LEU A 99 -9.46 1.10 -12.93
N GLY A 100 -9.16 2.40 -13.02
CA GLY A 100 -9.88 3.44 -12.27
C GLY A 100 -11.38 3.45 -12.53
N ARG A 101 -11.78 3.37 -13.81
CA ARG A 101 -13.20 3.28 -14.20
C ARG A 101 -13.86 2.01 -13.68
N HIS A 102 -13.18 0.87 -13.76
CA HIS A 102 -13.70 -0.40 -13.23
C HIS A 102 -13.84 -0.37 -11.71
N MET A 103 -12.90 0.25 -10.97
CA MET A 103 -13.01 0.41 -9.52
C MET A 103 -14.23 1.25 -9.14
N LYS A 104 -14.51 2.35 -9.86
CA LYS A 104 -15.70 3.19 -9.63
C LYS A 104 -17.00 2.46 -9.95
N ALA A 105 -17.02 1.70 -11.05
CA ALA A 105 -18.19 0.89 -11.42
C ALA A 105 -18.50 -0.18 -10.37
N ILE A 106 -17.47 -0.86 -9.85
CA ILE A 106 -17.63 -1.85 -8.77
C ILE A 106 -18.13 -1.18 -7.49
N GLY A 107 -17.64 0.02 -7.17
CA GLY A 107 -18.12 0.81 -6.05
C GLY A 107 -19.60 1.16 -6.15
N ALA A 108 -20.05 1.65 -7.32
CA ALA A 108 -21.45 2.01 -7.55
C ALA A 108 -22.42 0.80 -7.53
N GLY A 109 -21.94 -0.38 -7.89
CA GLY A 109 -22.73 -1.61 -7.80
C GLY A 109 -22.02 -2.82 -8.38
N GLU A 110 -21.69 -3.79 -7.53
CA GLU A 110 -20.97 -5.01 -7.94
C GLU A 110 -21.76 -5.85 -8.97
N SER A 111 -23.07 -6.01 -8.76
CA SER A 111 -23.94 -6.76 -9.69
C SER A 111 -24.05 -6.07 -11.07
N ALA A 112 -24.12 -4.74 -11.11
CA ALA A 112 -24.18 -3.96 -12.35
C ALA A 112 -22.85 -3.99 -13.10
N ALA A 113 -21.72 -3.93 -12.38
CA ALA A 113 -20.39 -4.07 -12.96
C ALA A 113 -20.18 -5.46 -13.59
N LEU A 114 -20.63 -6.53 -12.91
CA LEU A 114 -20.61 -7.90 -13.45
C LEU A 114 -21.45 -8.02 -14.73
N ALA A 115 -22.66 -7.46 -14.74
CA ALA A 115 -23.54 -7.45 -15.92
C ALA A 115 -22.92 -6.67 -17.10
N SER A 116 -22.09 -5.66 -16.82
CA SER A 116 -21.36 -4.88 -17.82
C SER A 116 -20.04 -5.54 -18.30
N GLY A 117 -19.82 -6.82 -17.96
CA GLY A 117 -18.64 -7.57 -18.40
C GLY A 117 -17.34 -7.26 -17.63
N VAL A 118 -17.41 -6.53 -16.52
CA VAL A 118 -16.23 -6.22 -15.69
C VAL A 118 -15.82 -7.45 -14.91
N LYS A 119 -14.54 -7.84 -15.01
CA LYS A 119 -13.96 -8.94 -14.21
C LYS A 119 -13.70 -8.48 -12.78
N VAL A 120 -14.77 -8.36 -11.98
CA VAL A 120 -14.75 -7.80 -10.62
C VAL A 120 -13.67 -8.45 -9.74
N ILE A 121 -13.56 -9.78 -9.77
CA ILE A 121 -12.56 -10.53 -9.00
C ILE A 121 -11.13 -10.06 -9.33
N LYS A 122 -10.79 -9.95 -10.62
CA LYS A 122 -9.46 -9.51 -11.05
C LYS A 122 -9.18 -8.07 -10.65
N VAL A 123 -10.16 -7.20 -10.82
CA VAL A 123 -10.02 -5.77 -10.47
C VAL A 123 -9.77 -5.62 -8.98
N LYS A 124 -10.56 -6.28 -8.12
CA LYS A 124 -10.35 -6.27 -6.66
C LYS A 124 -8.94 -6.73 -6.27
N ILE A 125 -8.46 -7.85 -6.82
CA ILE A 125 -7.10 -8.37 -6.53
C ILE A 125 -6.02 -7.35 -6.93
N ILE A 126 -6.14 -6.76 -8.13
CA ILE A 126 -5.19 -5.76 -8.62
C ILE A 126 -5.20 -4.51 -7.73
N THR A 127 -6.38 -4.04 -7.30
CA THR A 127 -6.51 -2.89 -6.39
C THR A 127 -5.79 -3.15 -5.07
N PHE A 128 -5.97 -4.32 -4.46
CA PHE A 128 -5.25 -4.66 -3.24
C PHE A 128 -3.74 -4.82 -3.46
N ALA A 129 -3.30 -5.38 -4.58
CA ALA A 129 -1.89 -5.49 -4.91
C ALA A 129 -1.22 -4.11 -5.05
N ILE A 130 -1.90 -3.17 -5.69
CA ILE A 130 -1.43 -1.78 -5.82
C ILE A 130 -1.35 -1.12 -4.45
N ALA A 131 -2.38 -1.25 -3.61
CA ALA A 131 -2.37 -0.73 -2.25
C ALA A 131 -1.21 -1.30 -1.42
N GLY A 132 -0.93 -2.60 -1.56
CA GLY A 132 0.22 -3.26 -0.94
C GLY A 132 1.57 -2.72 -1.43
N ALA A 133 1.69 -2.40 -2.72
CA ALA A 133 2.89 -1.77 -3.28
C ALA A 133 3.11 -0.35 -2.71
N PHE A 134 2.06 0.47 -2.62
CA PHE A 134 2.13 1.80 -1.99
C PHE A 134 2.50 1.71 -0.50
N SER A 135 1.93 0.75 0.23
CA SER A 135 2.27 0.51 1.63
C SER A 135 3.73 0.11 1.81
N ALA A 136 4.26 -0.76 0.96
CA ALA A 136 5.69 -1.10 0.96
C ALA A 136 6.59 0.10 0.62
N ALA A 137 6.20 0.94 -0.34
CA ALA A 137 6.93 2.17 -0.65
C ALA A 137 7.01 3.11 0.55
N ALA A 138 5.90 3.30 1.26
CA ALA A 138 5.84 4.10 2.48
C ALA A 138 6.69 3.50 3.61
N GLY A 139 6.67 2.17 3.78
CA GLY A 139 7.50 1.46 4.76
C GLY A 139 9.01 1.61 4.49
N VAL A 140 9.43 1.53 3.23
CA VAL A 140 10.83 1.78 2.84
C VAL A 140 11.23 3.21 3.17
N LEU A 141 10.37 4.18 2.86
CA LEU A 141 10.61 5.59 3.14
C LEU A 141 10.75 5.85 4.64
N LEU A 142 9.87 5.28 5.46
CA LEU A 142 9.97 5.36 6.93
C LEU A 142 11.27 4.75 7.46
N ALA A 143 11.64 3.56 6.97
CA ALA A 143 12.88 2.89 7.37
C ALA A 143 14.14 3.71 7.01
N THR A 144 14.10 4.41 5.86
CA THR A 144 15.22 5.27 5.44
C THR A 144 15.35 6.51 6.31
N ARG A 145 14.22 7.11 6.69
CA ARG A 145 14.17 8.30 7.54
C ARG A 145 14.71 8.02 8.93
N LEU A 146 14.35 6.88 9.52
CA LEU A 146 14.81 6.48 10.86
C LEU A 146 16.19 5.83 10.85
N SER A 147 16.81 5.63 9.69
CA SER A 147 18.09 4.90 9.54
C SER A 147 18.07 3.52 10.20
N GLY A 148 16.88 2.91 10.26
CA GLY A 148 16.62 1.70 10.99
C GLY A 148 15.21 1.18 10.73
N ALA A 149 15.03 -0.12 10.94
CA ALA A 149 13.75 -0.81 10.74
C ALA A 149 13.40 -1.62 11.99
N SER A 150 12.16 -1.48 12.46
CA SER A 150 11.57 -2.32 13.51
C SER A 150 10.11 -2.57 13.14
N PRO A 151 9.58 -3.79 13.35
CA PRO A 151 8.21 -4.16 13.01
C PRO A 151 7.13 -3.28 13.65
N THR A 152 7.41 -2.71 14.83
CA THR A 152 6.45 -1.89 15.60
C THR A 152 6.36 -0.43 15.16
N MET A 153 7.29 0.06 14.32
CA MET A 153 7.38 1.50 14.04
C MET A 153 6.21 2.06 13.24
N ALA A 154 5.51 1.19 12.51
CA ALA A 154 4.41 1.58 11.64
C ALA A 154 3.01 1.46 12.27
N ASP A 155 2.90 0.87 13.47
CA ASP A 155 1.62 0.54 14.10
C ASP A 155 0.76 1.80 14.37
N GLN A 156 1.42 2.87 14.81
CA GLN A 156 0.81 4.19 15.02
C GLN A 156 0.22 4.83 13.76
N PHE A 157 0.61 4.39 12.55
CA PHE A 157 0.10 4.95 11.30
C PHE A 157 -1.13 4.21 10.77
N LEU A 158 -1.48 3.03 11.31
CA LEU A 158 -2.61 2.23 10.83
C LEU A 158 -3.95 2.94 11.06
N LEU A 159 -4.22 3.41 12.29
CA LEU A 159 -5.46 4.10 12.61
C LEU A 159 -5.61 5.44 11.88
N PRO A 160 -4.60 6.33 11.86
CA PRO A 160 -4.68 7.57 11.08
C PRO A 160 -4.89 7.34 9.58
N ALA A 161 -4.31 6.29 9.00
CA ALA A 161 -4.52 5.98 7.59
C ALA A 161 -5.98 5.61 7.29
N ILE A 162 -6.61 4.82 8.15
CA ILE A 162 -8.04 4.49 8.03
C ILE A 162 -8.89 5.76 8.20
N VAL A 163 -8.58 6.59 9.19
CA VAL A 163 -9.30 7.86 9.44
C VAL A 163 -9.17 8.83 8.27
N ALA A 164 -8.00 8.95 7.64
CA ALA A 164 -7.79 9.81 6.49
C ALA A 164 -8.66 9.39 5.28
N VAL A 165 -8.79 8.09 5.04
CA VAL A 165 -9.64 7.53 3.98
C VAL A 165 -11.13 7.74 4.29
N LEU A 166 -11.53 7.58 5.56
CA LEU A 166 -12.90 7.86 6.02
C LEU A 166 -13.27 9.34 5.87
N LEU A 167 -12.39 10.24 6.29
CA LEU A 167 -12.58 11.69 6.16
C LEU A 167 -12.60 12.12 4.69
N GLY A 168 -11.85 11.40 3.83
CA GLY A 168 -11.88 11.55 2.37
C GLY A 168 -13.21 11.14 1.71
N GLY A 169 -14.17 10.60 2.47
CA GLY A 169 -15.54 10.33 2.01
C GLY A 169 -15.77 8.94 1.41
N THR A 170 -14.84 8.01 1.55
CA THR A 170 -15.06 6.61 1.11
C THR A 170 -15.63 5.76 2.26
N PRO A 171 -16.87 5.22 2.13
CA PRO A 171 -17.46 4.38 3.17
C PRO A 171 -16.77 3.00 3.25
N LEU A 172 -16.67 2.45 4.47
CA LEU A 172 -16.06 1.14 4.73
C LEU A 172 -16.81 -0.02 4.05
N THR A 173 -18.08 0.19 3.71
CA THR A 173 -18.96 -0.78 3.05
C THR A 173 -18.82 -0.81 1.53
N GLY A 174 -18.01 0.07 0.93
CA GLY A 174 -18.00 0.30 -0.51
C GLY A 174 -18.98 1.42 -0.90
N ALA A 175 -18.61 2.21 -1.91
CA ALA A 175 -19.27 3.47 -2.26
C ALA A 175 -20.78 3.34 -2.47
N TRP A 176 -21.59 3.83 -1.52
CA TRP A 176 -22.96 4.20 -1.83
C TRP A 176 -22.91 5.44 -2.72
N ALA A 177 -22.98 5.24 -4.03
CA ALA A 177 -23.42 6.28 -4.93
C ALA A 177 -24.93 6.44 -4.72
N ALA A 178 -25.34 7.50 -4.03
CA ALA A 178 -26.72 7.97 -4.02
C ALA A 178 -26.72 9.51 -3.97
N TYR A 179 -26.70 10.11 -5.14
CA TYR A 179 -27.70 11.10 -5.55
C TYR A 179 -27.90 10.96 -7.06
#